data_AF-A0A1Y2AE59-F1
#
_entry.id   AF-A0A1Y2AE59-F1
#
_cell.length_a   1.000
_cell.length_b   1.000
_cell.length_c   1.000
_cell.angle_alpha   90.00
_cell.angle_beta   90.00
_cell.angle_gamma   90.00
#
_symmetry.space_group_name_H-M   'P 1'
#
loop_
_entity.id
_entity.type
_entity.pdbx_description
1 polymer ?
#
loop_
_entity_poly.entity_id
_entity_poly.type
_entity_poly.pdbx_seq_one_letter_code
_entity_poly.pdbx_strand_id
1 'polypeptide(L)'
;MSFELFAAELFKSLGKDNKDSIIILETNNKLVKEYLTEKGNKKIVDKFVQDINDVILTKKNNNFSIIEQILLHPLLSYVFTVFKDSDVMINACKYELVDTVKWLLRMDINPFVQDKEGKIALMYAVKNKKFLFLIKQYIKNKDLLEIEDMDGNTVIFYAIGNVTILKEI
;
A
#
# COMPACT_ATOMS: atom_id res chain seq x y z
N MET A 1 19.07 -12.77 17.74
CA MET A 1 18.07 -11.70 17.89
C MET A 1 16.68 -12.31 17.79
N SER A 2 15.67 -11.81 18.52
CA SER A 2 14.28 -12.26 18.35
C SER A 2 13.65 -11.66 17.08
N PHE A 3 12.50 -12.17 16.63
CA PHE A 3 11.80 -11.61 15.49
C PHE A 3 11.36 -10.16 15.73
N GLU A 4 10.87 -9.85 16.94
CA GLU A 4 10.41 -8.52 17.32
C GLU A 4 11.55 -7.49 17.29
N LEU A 5 12.73 -7.87 17.81
CA LEU A 5 13.91 -7.03 17.76
C LEU A 5 14.39 -6.81 16.32
N PHE A 6 14.39 -7.87 15.50
CA PHE A 6 14.69 -7.77 14.06
C PHE A 6 13.76 -6.78 13.35
N ALA A 7 12.45 -6.92 13.53
CA ALA A 7 11.45 -6.06 12.92
C ALA A 7 11.62 -4.61 13.37
N ALA A 8 11.80 -4.37 14.67
CA ALA A 8 12.01 -3.04 15.22
C ALA A 8 13.27 -2.36 14.65
N GLU A 9 14.39 -3.09 14.54
CA GLU A 9 15.63 -2.57 13.94
C GLU A 9 15.45 -2.24 12.45
N LEU A 10 14.79 -3.13 11.70
CA LEU A 10 14.52 -2.93 10.28
C LEU A 10 13.65 -1.68 10.05
N PHE A 11 12.52 -1.54 10.77
CA PHE A 11 11.60 -0.41 10.59
C PHE A 11 12.21 0.91 11.03
N LYS A 12 13.03 0.91 12.09
CA LYS A 12 13.81 2.08 12.52
C LYS A 12 14.81 2.51 11.44
N SER A 13 15.43 1.55 10.74
CA SER A 13 16.36 1.81 9.64
C SER A 13 15.64 2.33 8.40
N LEU A 14 14.51 1.70 8.04
CA LEU A 14 13.64 2.10 6.93
C LEU A 14 13.12 3.53 7.08
N GLY A 15 12.62 3.89 8.26
CA GLY A 15 12.12 5.23 8.54
C GLY A 15 13.17 6.35 8.40
N LYS A 16 14.46 5.99 8.41
CA LYS A 16 15.60 6.91 8.25
C LYS A 16 16.22 6.91 6.86
N ASP A 17 15.66 6.17 5.89
CA ASP A 17 16.27 5.97 4.57
C ASP A 17 17.71 5.42 4.67
N ASN A 18 17.95 4.53 5.64
CA ASN A 18 19.27 3.93 5.82
C ASN A 18 19.41 2.65 4.98
N LYS A 19 20.46 2.58 4.16
CA LYS A 19 20.82 1.42 3.33
C LYS A 19 21.12 0.17 4.15
N ASP A 20 21.46 0.32 5.44
CA ASP A 20 21.63 -0.79 6.37
C ASP A 20 20.37 -1.65 6.51
N SER A 21 19.20 -1.15 6.10
CA SER A 21 17.95 -1.94 6.05
C SER A 21 18.13 -3.26 5.29
N ILE A 22 18.89 -3.25 4.18
CA ILE A 22 19.14 -4.47 3.39
C ILE A 22 20.06 -5.42 4.16
N ILE A 23 21.11 -4.89 4.79
CA ILE A 23 22.05 -5.66 5.61
C ILE A 23 21.32 -6.32 6.80
N ILE A 24 20.43 -5.58 7.47
CA ILE A 24 19.59 -6.10 8.55
C ILE A 24 18.70 -7.24 8.04
N LEU A 25 18.06 -7.06 6.89
CA LEU A 25 17.23 -8.10 6.26
C LEU A 25 18.03 -9.37 5.93
N GLU A 26 19.18 -9.23 5.28
CA GLU A 26 20.01 -10.35 4.82
C GLU A 26 20.67 -11.11 5.98
N THR A 27 21.17 -10.38 6.99
CA THR A 27 21.79 -10.97 8.20
C THR A 27 20.78 -11.79 9.00
N ASN A 28 19.49 -11.40 8.95
CA ASN A 28 18.41 -12.07 9.67
C ASN A 28 17.55 -12.98 8.77
N ASN A 29 18.08 -13.44 7.63
CA ASN A 29 17.31 -14.24 6.66
C ASN A 29 16.66 -15.51 7.24
N LYS A 30 17.24 -16.11 8.30
CA LYS A 30 16.63 -17.28 8.98
C LYS A 30 15.29 -16.92 9.60
N LEU A 31 15.21 -15.78 10.29
CA LEU A 31 13.96 -15.28 10.89
C LEU A 31 12.95 -14.95 9.79
N VAL A 32 13.39 -14.32 8.70
CA VAL A 32 12.50 -14.02 7.55
C VAL A 32 11.90 -15.32 6.98
N LYS A 33 12.71 -16.36 6.76
CA LYS A 33 12.25 -17.64 6.22
C LYS A 33 11.34 -18.41 7.18
N GLU A 34 11.52 -18.23 8.49
CA GLU A 34 10.69 -18.86 9.51
C GLU A 34 9.33 -18.18 9.66
N TYR A 35 9.30 -16.84 9.67
CA TYR A 35 8.11 -16.07 10.04
C TYR A 35 7.37 -15.42 8.86
N LEU A 36 8.09 -14.98 7.83
CA LEU A 36 7.58 -14.10 6.76
C LEU A 36 7.35 -14.82 5.43
N THR A 37 7.02 -16.11 5.49
CA THR A 37 6.69 -16.93 4.32
C THR A 37 5.21 -17.32 4.33
N GLU A 38 4.73 -17.90 3.23
CA GLU A 38 3.36 -18.39 3.10
C GLU A 38 2.99 -19.44 4.16
N LYS A 39 3.97 -20.23 4.62
CA LYS A 39 3.79 -21.22 5.70
C LYS A 39 3.94 -20.61 7.10
N GLY A 40 4.38 -19.35 7.19
CA GLY A 40 4.54 -18.61 8.42
C GLY A 40 3.19 -18.24 9.05
N ASN A 41 3.25 -17.63 10.23
CA ASN A 41 2.04 -17.17 10.91
C ASN A 41 1.47 -15.95 10.19
N LYS A 42 0.32 -16.10 9.55
CA LYS A 42 -0.36 -15.03 8.80
C LYS A 42 -0.51 -13.74 9.60
N LYS A 43 -0.86 -13.81 10.91
CA LYS A 43 -0.99 -12.60 11.74
C LYS A 43 0.32 -11.82 11.88
N ILE A 44 1.45 -12.52 11.89
CA ILE A 44 2.78 -11.91 11.95
C ILE A 44 3.10 -11.22 10.61
N VAL A 45 2.79 -11.87 9.48
CA VAL A 45 2.98 -11.29 8.15
C VAL A 45 2.09 -10.05 7.95
N ASP A 46 0.80 -10.16 8.28
CA ASP A 46 -0.16 -9.06 8.18
C ASP A 46 0.31 -7.87 9.02
N LYS A 47 0.78 -8.12 10.26
CA LYS A 47 1.33 -7.05 11.12
C LYS A 47 2.59 -6.44 10.52
N PHE A 48 3.51 -7.24 9.99
CA PHE A 48 4.73 -6.75 9.35
C PHE A 48 4.44 -5.88 8.12
N VAL A 49 3.46 -6.26 7.30
CA VAL A 49 2.99 -5.44 6.17
C VAL A 49 2.36 -4.14 6.65
N GLN A 50 1.55 -4.18 7.71
CA GLN A 50 0.99 -2.97 8.30
C GLN A 50 2.07 -2.03 8.85
N ASP A 51 3.13 -2.56 9.45
CA ASP A 51 4.28 -1.75 9.89
C ASP A 51 5.02 -1.09 8.70
N ILE A 52 5.15 -1.79 7.55
CA ILE A 52 5.66 -1.17 6.31
C ILE A 52 4.73 -0.04 5.83
N ASN A 53 3.42 -0.29 5.84
CA ASN A 53 2.42 0.69 5.42
C ASN A 53 2.50 1.95 6.29
N ASP A 54 2.61 1.80 7.61
CA ASP A 54 2.77 2.92 8.54
C ASP A 54 4.03 3.74 8.22
N VAL A 55 5.16 3.08 7.92
CA VAL A 55 6.39 3.78 7.49
C VAL A 55 6.18 4.54 6.18
N ILE A 56 5.48 3.97 5.20
CA ILE A 56 5.17 4.63 3.92
C ILE A 56 4.28 5.85 4.12
N LEU A 57 3.22 5.72 4.94
CA LEU A 57 2.19 6.74 5.12
C LEU A 57 2.63 7.89 6.03
N THR A 58 3.56 7.66 6.95
CA THR A 58 4.04 8.68 7.90
C THR A 58 5.33 9.37 7.47
N LYS A 59 5.88 8.99 6.31
CA LYS A 59 7.14 9.51 5.79
C LYS A 59 7.05 11.00 5.46
N LYS A 60 8.03 11.78 5.93
CA LYS A 60 8.10 13.23 5.66
C LYS A 60 8.63 13.58 4.27
N ASN A 61 9.38 12.67 3.65
CA ASN A 61 9.94 12.82 2.33
C ASN A 61 9.33 11.76 1.39
N ASN A 62 9.35 12.02 0.08
CA ASN A 62 8.77 11.10 -0.91
C ASN A 62 9.83 10.14 -1.49
N ASN A 63 10.85 9.79 -0.69
CA ASN A 63 11.92 8.88 -1.12
C ASN A 63 11.60 7.43 -0.76
N PHE A 64 11.04 6.68 -1.68
CA PHE A 64 10.68 5.28 -1.45
C PHE A 64 11.75 4.26 -1.89
N SER A 65 12.94 4.69 -2.32
CA SER A 65 13.91 3.81 -2.98
C SER A 65 14.36 2.62 -2.13
N ILE A 66 14.59 2.82 -0.82
CA ILE A 66 15.01 1.74 0.07
C ILE A 66 13.83 0.83 0.42
N ILE A 67 12.64 1.40 0.61
CA ILE A 67 11.41 0.62 0.86
C ILE A 67 11.11 -0.27 -0.34
N GLU A 68 11.23 0.27 -1.55
CA GLU A 68 11.08 -0.45 -2.81
C GLU A 68 12.10 -1.59 -2.93
N GLN A 69 13.38 -1.34 -2.63
CA GLN A 69 14.41 -2.39 -2.61
C GLN A 69 14.11 -3.50 -1.59
N ILE A 70 13.60 -3.15 -0.41
CA ILE A 70 13.23 -4.12 0.63
C ILE A 70 12.03 -4.95 0.19
N LEU A 71 10.95 -4.31 -0.27
CA LEU A 71 9.75 -5.01 -0.74
C LEU A 71 10.04 -5.93 -1.93
N LEU A 72 10.87 -5.49 -2.88
CA LEU A 72 11.24 -6.30 -4.05
C LEU A 72 12.36 -7.32 -3.76
N HIS A 73 12.88 -7.36 -2.54
CA HIS A 73 13.94 -8.30 -2.18
C HIS A 73 13.41 -9.75 -2.21
N PRO A 74 14.14 -10.73 -2.78
CA PRO A 74 13.66 -12.11 -2.91
C PRO A 74 13.20 -12.77 -1.61
N LEU A 75 13.84 -12.42 -0.49
CA LEU A 75 13.47 -12.91 0.85
C LEU A 75 12.07 -12.47 1.30
N LEU A 76 11.53 -11.39 0.73
CA LEU A 76 10.23 -10.82 1.08
C LEU A 76 9.20 -10.98 -0.05
N SER A 77 9.40 -11.91 -0.98
CA SER A 77 8.45 -12.18 -2.08
C SER A 77 7.01 -12.43 -1.60
N TYR A 78 6.83 -13.20 -0.51
CA TYR A 78 5.50 -13.41 0.08
C TYR A 78 4.95 -12.15 0.75
N VAL A 79 5.78 -11.43 1.51
CA VAL A 79 5.40 -10.15 2.12
C VAL A 79 4.98 -9.13 1.06
N PHE A 80 5.69 -9.07 -0.07
CA PHE A 80 5.34 -8.20 -1.19
C PHE A 80 3.98 -8.57 -1.80
N THR A 81 3.67 -9.87 -1.90
CA THR A 81 2.35 -10.33 -2.33
C THR A 81 1.25 -9.83 -1.39
N VAL A 82 1.41 -10.00 -0.08
CA VAL A 82 0.46 -9.51 0.92
C VAL A 82 0.38 -7.98 0.93
N PHE A 83 1.49 -7.29 0.71
CA PHE A 83 1.55 -5.82 0.60
C PHE A 83 0.73 -5.30 -0.59
N LYS A 84 0.77 -5.98 -1.75
CA LYS A 84 -0.04 -5.61 -2.92
C LYS A 84 -1.54 -5.70 -2.65
N ASP A 85 -1.96 -6.58 -1.74
CA ASP A 85 -3.36 -6.74 -1.32
C ASP A 85 -3.70 -5.96 -0.03
N SER A 86 -2.83 -5.03 0.40
CA SER A 86 -3.06 -4.22 1.59
C SER A 86 -3.82 -2.92 1.29
N ASP A 87 -4.32 -2.28 2.34
CA ASP A 87 -5.08 -1.03 2.29
C ASP A 87 -4.21 0.24 2.12
N VAL A 88 -2.90 0.09 1.84
CA VAL A 88 -1.96 1.21 1.75
C VAL A 88 -2.38 2.25 0.71
N MET A 89 -2.92 1.83 -0.43
CA MET A 89 -3.39 2.74 -1.48
C MET A 89 -4.63 3.52 -1.04
N ILE A 90 -5.54 2.87 -0.30
CA ILE A 90 -6.73 3.51 0.28
C ILE A 90 -6.32 4.61 1.24
N ASN A 91 -5.43 4.28 2.18
CA ASN A 91 -4.98 5.23 3.21
C ASN A 91 -4.17 6.39 2.59
N ALA A 92 -3.33 6.12 1.57
CA ALA A 92 -2.63 7.17 0.84
C ALA A 92 -3.60 8.13 0.11
N CYS A 93 -4.71 7.63 -0.45
CA CYS A 93 -5.75 8.46 -1.04
C CYS A 93 -6.51 9.27 0.04
N LYS A 94 -6.88 8.65 1.16
CA LYS A 94 -7.54 9.30 2.31
C LYS A 94 -6.73 10.47 2.87
N TYR A 95 -5.42 10.30 2.99
CA TYR A 95 -4.51 11.32 3.50
C TYR A 95 -4.00 12.29 2.42
N GLU A 96 -4.53 12.22 1.21
CA GLU A 96 -4.15 13.06 0.07
C GLU A 96 -2.64 13.01 -0.30
N LEU A 97 -1.98 11.87 -0.09
CA LEU A 97 -0.54 11.69 -0.31
C LEU A 97 -0.24 11.44 -1.79
N VAL A 98 -0.33 12.48 -2.62
CA VAL A 98 -0.24 12.40 -4.09
C VAL A 98 0.99 11.65 -4.60
N ASP A 99 2.18 11.97 -4.08
CA ASP A 99 3.42 11.34 -4.55
C ASP A 99 3.55 9.89 -4.07
N THR A 100 3.03 9.57 -2.87
CA THR A 100 2.91 8.20 -2.39
C THR A 100 1.99 7.39 -3.30
N VAL A 101 0.83 7.92 -3.68
CA VAL A 101 -0.10 7.25 -4.61
C VAL A 101 0.56 7.02 -5.98
N LYS A 102 1.31 7.98 -6.51
CA LYS A 102 2.07 7.79 -7.77
C LYS A 102 3.13 6.70 -7.65
N TRP A 103 3.81 6.61 -6.52
CA TRP A 103 4.78 5.54 -6.28
C TRP A 103 4.08 4.18 -6.15
N LEU A 104 3.04 4.07 -5.33
CA LEU A 104 2.24 2.85 -5.17
C LEU A 104 1.65 2.36 -6.49
N LEU A 105 1.25 3.26 -7.40
CA LEU A 105 0.74 2.87 -8.72
C LEU A 105 1.79 2.13 -9.56
N ARG A 106 3.08 2.43 -9.36
CA ARG A 106 4.20 1.72 -10.01
C ARG A 106 4.52 0.38 -9.34
N MET A 107 4.03 0.16 -8.11
CA MET A 107 4.24 -1.06 -7.32
C MET A 107 3.17 -2.13 -7.60
N ASP A 108 2.26 -1.91 -8.55
CA ASP A 108 1.22 -2.87 -8.97
C ASP A 108 0.29 -3.30 -7.81
N ILE A 109 -0.04 -2.36 -6.93
CA ILE A 109 -0.99 -2.60 -5.82
C ILE A 109 -2.37 -2.97 -6.38
N ASN A 110 -3.00 -3.98 -5.77
CA ASN A 110 -4.35 -4.43 -6.11
C ASN A 110 -5.37 -3.30 -5.89
N PRO A 111 -6.03 -2.79 -6.95
CA PRO A 111 -6.99 -1.70 -6.81
C PRO A 111 -8.33 -2.14 -6.20
N PHE A 112 -8.61 -3.45 -6.12
CA PHE A 112 -9.87 -4.02 -5.65
C PHE A 112 -9.97 -4.16 -4.12
N VAL A 113 -8.91 -3.84 -3.38
CA VAL A 113 -8.92 -3.90 -1.91
C VAL A 113 -9.98 -2.96 -1.37
N GLN A 114 -10.85 -3.48 -0.50
CA GLN A 114 -11.86 -2.71 0.23
C GLN A 114 -11.42 -2.52 1.69
N ASP A 115 -11.65 -1.33 2.24
CA ASP A 115 -11.49 -1.10 3.68
C ASP A 115 -12.68 -1.64 4.50
N LYS A 116 -12.69 -1.31 5.80
CA LYS A 116 -13.75 -1.71 6.73
C LYS A 116 -15.13 -1.12 6.42
N GLU A 117 -15.22 -0.12 5.56
CA GLU A 117 -16.49 0.47 5.09
C GLU A 117 -16.88 -0.08 3.72
N GLY A 118 -16.12 -1.04 3.17
CA GLY A 118 -16.32 -1.54 1.81
C GLY A 118 -15.74 -0.62 0.72
N LYS A 119 -14.98 0.43 1.08
CA LYS A 119 -14.52 1.42 0.12
C LYS A 119 -13.19 1.04 -0.49
N ILE A 120 -13.10 1.14 -1.82
CA ILE A 120 -11.84 1.04 -2.55
C ILE A 120 -11.11 2.39 -2.61
N ALA A 121 -9.83 2.38 -2.97
CA ALA A 121 -9.01 3.59 -3.04
C ALA A 121 -9.61 4.65 -4.00
N LEU A 122 -10.20 4.19 -5.11
CA LEU A 122 -10.76 5.08 -6.14
C LEU A 122 -11.93 5.94 -5.61
N MET A 123 -12.74 5.41 -4.68
CA MET A 123 -13.85 6.16 -4.05
C MET A 123 -13.37 7.34 -3.20
N TYR A 124 -12.15 7.28 -2.66
CA TYR A 124 -11.52 8.41 -1.98
C TYR A 124 -10.86 9.35 -2.99
N ALA A 125 -10.18 8.80 -4.00
CA ALA A 125 -9.46 9.55 -5.00
C ALA A 125 -10.36 10.48 -5.83
N VAL A 126 -11.57 10.04 -6.19
CA VAL A 126 -12.52 10.82 -7.02
C VAL A 126 -13.01 12.12 -6.36
N LYS A 127 -12.79 12.29 -5.06
CA LYS A 127 -13.11 13.53 -4.35
C LYS A 127 -12.09 14.64 -4.63
N ASN A 128 -10.91 14.30 -5.15
CA ASN A 128 -9.81 15.24 -5.31
C ASN A 128 -9.16 15.16 -6.70
N LYS A 129 -9.20 16.28 -7.44
CA LYS A 129 -8.64 16.38 -8.80
C LYS A 129 -7.14 16.09 -8.90
N LYS A 130 -6.39 16.17 -7.79
CA LYS A 130 -4.96 15.80 -7.78
C LYS A 130 -4.72 14.33 -8.15
N PHE A 131 -5.71 13.47 -7.96
CA PHE A 131 -5.66 12.05 -8.29
C PHE A 131 -6.20 11.71 -9.68
N LEU A 132 -6.35 12.70 -10.57
CA LEU A 132 -6.82 12.46 -11.94
C LEU A 132 -6.01 11.38 -12.69
N PHE A 133 -4.71 11.27 -12.42
CA PHE A 133 -3.86 10.23 -13.00
C PHE A 133 -4.28 8.82 -12.57
N LEU A 134 -4.66 8.63 -11.30
CA LEU A 134 -5.11 7.35 -10.77
C LEU A 134 -6.48 6.98 -11.37
N ILE A 135 -7.37 7.96 -11.49
CA ILE A 135 -8.69 7.78 -12.09
C ILE A 135 -8.52 7.35 -13.55
N LYS A 136 -7.71 8.07 -14.33
CA LYS A 136 -7.43 7.74 -15.73
C LYS A 136 -6.83 6.35 -15.92
N GLN A 137 -6.02 5.89 -14.97
CA GLN A 137 -5.45 4.53 -15.00
C GLN A 137 -6.53 3.45 -14.92
N TYR A 138 -7.56 3.66 -14.09
CA TYR A 138 -8.54 2.62 -13.76
C TYR A 138 -9.94 2.84 -14.36
N ILE A 139 -10.17 3.94 -15.06
CA ILE A 139 -11.49 4.32 -15.57
C ILE A 139 -12.11 3.32 -16.55
N LYS A 140 -11.28 2.52 -17.24
CA LYS A 140 -11.74 1.52 -18.19
C LYS A 140 -12.09 0.18 -17.53
N ASN A 141 -11.78 0.03 -16.25
CA ASN A 141 -12.04 -1.18 -15.49
C ASN A 141 -13.45 -1.10 -14.88
N LYS A 142 -14.44 -1.63 -15.62
CA LYS A 142 -15.85 -1.59 -15.22
C LYS A 142 -16.09 -2.29 -13.88
N ASP A 143 -15.50 -3.48 -13.71
CA ASP A 143 -15.63 -4.26 -12.48
C ASP A 143 -15.19 -3.46 -11.25
N LEU A 144 -14.14 -2.64 -11.39
CA LEU A 144 -13.68 -1.76 -10.31
C LEU A 144 -14.63 -0.60 -10.03
N LEU A 145 -15.25 -0.01 -11.07
CA LEU A 145 -16.18 1.11 -10.92
C LEU A 145 -17.52 0.68 -10.33
N GLU A 146 -17.91 -0.58 -10.52
CA GLU A 146 -19.16 -1.18 -10.04
C GLU A 146 -19.06 -1.71 -8.59
N ILE A 147 -17.87 -1.70 -7.97
CA ILE A 147 -17.74 -2.07 -6.56
C ILE A 147 -18.58 -1.12 -5.70
N GLU A 148 -19.41 -1.71 -4.85
CA GLU A 148 -20.22 -1.02 -3.87
C GLU A 148 -19.53 -1.06 -2.51
N ASP A 149 -19.63 0.06 -1.78
CA ASP A 149 -19.33 0.08 -0.35
C ASP A 149 -20.50 -0.51 0.48
N MET A 150 -20.37 -0.52 1.81
CA MET A 150 -21.41 -1.08 2.69
C MET A 150 -22.77 -0.36 2.61
N ASP A 151 -22.82 0.85 2.06
CA ASP A 151 -24.03 1.63 1.86
C ASP A 151 -24.60 1.47 0.43
N GLY A 152 -24.00 0.62 -0.41
CA GLY A 152 -24.39 0.44 -1.81
C GLY A 152 -23.85 1.54 -2.75
N ASN A 153 -22.91 2.38 -2.29
CA ASN A 153 -22.39 3.48 -3.09
C ASN A 153 -21.19 3.05 -3.93
N THR A 154 -21.19 3.43 -5.20
CA THR A 154 -20.11 3.16 -6.16
C THR A 154 -19.14 4.35 -6.29
N VAL A 155 -18.07 4.20 -7.09
CA VAL A 155 -17.14 5.29 -7.42
C VAL A 155 -17.87 6.51 -8.00
N ILE A 156 -18.89 6.29 -8.84
CA ILE A 156 -19.66 7.37 -9.46
C ILE A 156 -20.39 8.20 -8.40
N PHE A 157 -20.99 7.55 -7.39
CA PHE A 157 -21.67 8.24 -6.29
C PHE A 157 -20.75 9.26 -5.60
N TYR A 158 -19.50 8.85 -5.34
CA TYR A 158 -18.50 9.73 -4.72
C TYR A 158 -17.96 10.82 -5.64
N ALA A 159 -18.12 10.69 -6.96
CA ALA A 159 -17.66 11.67 -7.94
C ALA A 159 -18.67 12.78 -8.25
N ILE A 160 -19.93 12.68 -7.80
CA ILE A 160 -21.03 13.62 -8.16
C ILE A 160 -20.66 15.08 -7.88
N GLY A 161 -19.96 15.36 -6.77
CA GLY A 161 -19.52 16.71 -6.39
C GLY A 161 -18.34 17.25 -7.21
N ASN A 162 -17.71 16.42 -8.05
CA ASN A 162 -16.55 16.79 -8.85
C ASN A 162 -16.82 16.63 -10.34
N VAL A 163 -17.40 17.68 -10.93
CA VAL A 163 -17.74 17.76 -12.37
C VAL A 163 -16.57 17.44 -13.28
N THR A 164 -15.32 17.73 -12.88
CA THR A 164 -14.14 17.43 -13.71
C THR A 164 -13.91 15.93 -13.79
N ILE A 165 -14.05 15.22 -12.67
CA ILE A 165 -13.86 13.77 -12.59
C ILE A 165 -15.05 13.04 -13.19
N LEU A 166 -16.26 13.53 -12.96
CA LEU A 166 -17.48 12.94 -13.53
C LEU A 166 -17.50 12.97 -15.06
N LYS A 167 -16.80 13.93 -15.70
CA LYS A 167 -16.63 13.95 -17.17
C LYS A 167 -15.66 12.90 -17.69
N GLU A 168 -14.83 12.35 -16.82
CA GLU A 168 -13.82 11.34 -17.17
C GLU A 168 -14.35 9.92 -16.95
N ILE A 169 -15.28 9.72 -16.00
CA ILE A 169 -16.00 8.45 -15.74
C ILE A 169 -17.16 8.28 -16.73
#